data_AF-A0AA88H655-F1
#
_entry.id   AF-A0AA88H655-F1
#
_cell.length_a   1.000
_cell.length_b   1.000
_cell.length_c   1.000
_cell.angle_alpha   90.00
_cell.angle_beta   90.00
_cell.angle_gamma   90.00
#
_symmetry.space_group_name_H-M   'P 1'
#
loop_
_entity.id
_entity.type
_entity.pdbx_description
1 polymer ?
#
loop_
_entity_poly.entity_id
_entity_poly.type
_entity_poly.pdbx_seq_one_letter_code
_entity_poly.pdbx_strand_id
1 'polypeptide(L)' 'MEHAHKEEAQYFPNPERMDKVEESMENLEKVVRERNRAYWQLETGKSGEQEGEQILNEL' A
#
# COMPACT_ATOMS: atom_id res chain seq x y z
N MET A 1 13.23 -14.57 5.07
CA MET A 1 14.39 -14.28 5.95
C MET A 1 13.95 -14.25 7.42
N GLU A 2 12.97 -13.43 7.80
CA GLU A 2 12.41 -13.42 9.16
C GLU A 2 11.83 -14.78 9.57
N HIS A 3 11.06 -15.42 8.69
CA HIS A 3 10.51 -16.76 8.92
C HIS A 3 11.58 -17.81 9.27
N ALA A 4 12.68 -17.82 8.51
CA ALA A 4 13.78 -18.76 8.74
C ALA A 4 14.43 -18.59 10.13
N HIS A 5 14.60 -17.34 10.60
CA HIS A 5 15.14 -17.10 11.94
C HIS A 5 14.16 -17.51 13.05
N LYS A 6 12.84 -17.37 12.82
CA LYS A 6 11.81 -17.88 13.74
C LYS A 6 11.86 -19.41 13.85
N GLU A 7 12.00 -20.10 12.72
CA GLU A 7 12.12 -21.57 12.69
C GLU A 7 13.39 -22.08 13.38
N GLU A 8 14.50 -21.37 13.20
CA GLU A 8 15.78 -21.69 13.86
C GLU A 8 15.86 -21.21 15.32
N ALA A 9 14.81 -20.59 15.85
CA ALA A 9 14.77 -19.96 17.17
C ALA A 9 15.93 -18.95 17.41
N GLN A 10 16.31 -18.22 16.36
CA GLN A 10 17.35 -17.20 16.37
C GLN A 10 16.74 -15.79 16.32
N TYR A 11 17.47 -14.81 16.86
CA TYR A 11 17.10 -13.41 16.72
C TYR A 11 17.21 -12.98 15.26
N PHE A 12 16.15 -12.33 14.76
CA PHE A 12 16.18 -11.74 13.44
C PHE A 12 17.08 -10.48 13.44
N PRO A 13 18.14 -10.42 12.61
CA PRO A 13 19.00 -9.26 12.57
C PRO A 13 18.29 -8.07 11.95
N ASN A 14 18.35 -6.91 12.62
CA ASN A 14 17.84 -5.64 12.11
C ASN A 14 16.35 -5.76 11.67
N PRO A 15 15.42 -5.99 12.62
CA PRO A 15 14.00 -6.09 12.31
C PRO A 15 13.42 -4.79 11.75
N GLU A 16 13.99 -3.63 12.11
CA GLU A 16 13.50 -2.31 11.72
C GLU A 16 13.59 -2.05 10.20
N ARG A 17 14.35 -2.86 9.44
CA ARG A 17 14.34 -2.76 7.97
C ARG A 17 12.98 -3.10 7.38
N MET A 18 12.22 -3.99 8.01
CA MET A 18 10.91 -4.38 7.51
C MET A 18 9.97 -3.18 7.60
N ASP A 19 9.91 -2.53 8.77
CA ASP A 19 9.12 -1.32 9.00
C ASP A 19 9.48 -0.19 8.02
N LYS A 20 10.78 0.06 7.82
CA LYS A 20 11.26 1.11 6.90
C LYS A 20 10.94 0.82 5.44
N VAL A 21 11.03 -0.44 5.03
CA VAL A 21 10.67 -0.85 3.67
C VAL A 21 9.16 -0.73 3.48
N GLU A 22 8.36 -1.16 4.46
CA GLU A 22 6.91 -1.01 4.43
C GLU A 22 6.49 0.47 4.31
N GLU A 23 7.05 1.35 5.15
CA GLU A 23 6.83 2.80 5.06
C GLU A 23 7.23 3.35 3.68
N SER A 24 8.36 2.89 3.13
CA SER A 24 8.82 3.31 1.80
C SER A 24 7.87 2.85 0.70
N MET A 25 7.33 1.63 0.79
CA MET A 25 6.37 1.11 -0.18
C MET A 25 5.04 1.87 -0.12
N GLU A 26 4.54 2.21 1.07
CA GLU A 26 3.37 3.08 1.21
C GLU A 26 3.60 4.46 0.60
N ASN A 27 4.78 5.05 0.82
CA ASN A 27 5.12 6.36 0.29
C ASN A 27 5.20 6.35 -1.24
N LEU A 28 5.75 5.28 -1.83
CA LEU A 28 5.75 5.09 -3.28
C LEU A 28 4.32 5.01 -3.83
N GLU A 29 3.45 4.24 -3.18
CA GLU A 29 2.05 4.14 -3.58
C GLU A 29 1.34 5.49 -3.51
N LYS A 30 1.52 6.26 -2.43
CA LYS A 30 0.93 7.60 -2.26
C LYS A 30 1.30 8.52 -3.42
N VAL A 31 2.57 8.57 -3.80
CA VAL A 31 3.06 9.40 -4.91
C VAL A 31 2.47 8.96 -6.25
N VAL A 32 2.41 7.64 -6.49
CA VAL A 32 1.83 7.10 -7.73
C VAL A 32 0.34 7.44 -7.83
N ARG A 33 -0.42 7.25 -6.73
CA ARG A 33 -1.85 7.60 -6.67
C ARG A 33 -2.09 9.09 -6.88
N GLU A 34 -1.30 9.95 -6.26
CA GLU A 34 -1.39 11.41 -6.43
C GLU A 34 -1.25 11.81 -7.90
N ARG A 35 -0.22 11.28 -8.58
CA ARG A 35 0.04 11.57 -10.00
C ARG A 35 -1.07 11.04 -10.90
N ASN A 36 -1.53 9.81 -10.65
CA ASN A 36 -2.61 9.21 -11.43
C ASN A 36 -3.90 10.02 -11.27
N ARG A 37 -4.24 10.41 -10.04
CA ARG A 37 -5.42 11.24 -9.77
C ARG A 37 -5.34 12.57 -10.51
N ALA A 38 -4.20 13.26 -10.46
CA ALA A 38 -4.02 14.52 -11.16
C ALA A 38 -4.20 14.36 -12.68
N TYR A 39 -3.61 13.31 -13.26
CA TYR A 39 -3.77 12.98 -14.68
C TYR A 39 -5.25 12.75 -15.05
N TRP A 40 -5.94 11.85 -14.34
CA TRP A 40 -7.34 11.52 -14.66
C TRP A 40 -8.30 12.69 -14.44
N GLN A 41 -8.04 13.53 -13.44
CA GLN A 41 -8.83 14.72 -13.18
C GLN A 41 -8.73 15.71 -14.34
N LEU A 42 -7.53 15.88 -14.91
CA LEU A 42 -7.32 16.76 -16.05
C LEU A 42 -7.92 16.19 -17.35
N GLU A 43 -7.77 14.89 -17.59
CA GLU A 43 -8.19 14.26 -18.84
C GLU A 43 -9.69 13.94 -18.91
N THR A 44 -10.30 13.55 -17.78
CA THR A 44 -11.67 13.02 -17.74
C THR A 44 -12.58 13.70 -16.72
N GLY A 45 -12.03 14.56 -15.86
CA GLY A 45 -12.74 15.14 -14.72
C GLY A 45 -13.02 14.15 -13.57
N LYS A 46 -12.55 12.90 -13.67
CA LYS A 46 -12.72 11.84 -12.66
C LYS A 46 -11.40 11.53 -11.94
N SER A 47 -11.46 10.85 -10.80
CA SER A 47 -10.24 10.50 -10.03
C SER A 47 -9.44 9.35 -10.64
N GLY A 48 -10.06 8.51 -11.49
CA GLY A 48 -9.44 7.29 -12.01
C GLY A 48 -9.29 6.16 -10.99
N GLU A 49 -9.80 6.35 -9.77
CA GLU A 49 -9.93 5.28 -8.77
C GLU A 49 -11.20 4.46 -9.04
N GLN A 50 -11.22 3.20 -8.63
CA GLN A 50 -12.41 2.36 -8.77
C GLN A 50 -13.51 2.90 -7.85
N GLU A 51 -14.59 3.41 -8.45
CA GLU A 51 -15.79 3.81 -7.75
C GLU A 51 -16.47 2.54 -7.21
N GLY A 52 -16.42 2.35 -5.89
CA GLY A 52 -17.16 1.27 -5.24
C GLY A 52 -18.66 1.59 -5.25
N GLU A 53 -19.49 0.65 -5.71
CA GLU A 53 -20.94 0.76 -5.52
C GLU A 53 -21.28 0.56 -4.03
N GLN A 54 -22.00 1.52 -3.45
CA GLN A 54 -22.55 1.34 -2.10
C GLN A 54 -23.74 0.39 -2.16
N ILE A 55 -23.49 -0.89 -1.93
CA ILE A 55 -24.55 -1.89 -1.76
C ILE A 55 -24.99 -1.84 -0.30
N LEU A 56 -26.24 -1.44 -0.07
CA LEU A 56 -26.90 -1.59 1.23
C LEU A 56 -27.16 -3.08 1.45
N ASN A 57 -26.42 -3.70 2.36
CA ASN A 57 -26.73 -5.04 2.84
C ASN A 57 -27.84 -4.95 3.88
N GLU A 58 -28.95 -5.64 3.64
CA GLU A 58 -29.94 -5.94 4.68
C GLU A 58 -29.36 -7.06 5.56
N LEU A 59 -29.11 -6.74 6.84
CA LEU A 59 -28.57 -7.66 7.86
C LEU A 59 -29.55 -8.79 8.19
#